data_AF-A0A9D2JEU6-F1
#
_entry.id   AF-A0A9D2JEU6-F1
#
_cell.length_a   1.000
_cell.length_b   1.000
_cell.length_c   1.000
_cell.angle_alpha   90.00
_cell.angle_beta   90.00
_cell.angle_gamma   90.00
#
_symmetry.space_group_name_H-M   'P 1'
#
loop_
_entity.id
_entity.type
_entity.pdbx_description
1 polymer ?
#
loop_
_entity_poly.entity_id
_entity_poly.type
_entity_poly.pdbx_seq_one_letter_code
_entity_poly.pdbx_strand_id
1 'polypeptide(L)' 'MGLREIRKARMAEAHRFSGREMVRAIGVSYPTYQKIERDPSRMTRAQAERAAALLGCEVEDVFYLPENVNQTY' A
#
# COMPACT_ATOMS: atom_id res chain seq x y z
N MET A 1 3.37 2.16 -28.21
CA MET A 1 3.70 1.26 -27.07
C MET A 1 2.89 -0.01 -27.20
N GLY A 2 3.51 -1.20 -27.07
CA GLY A 2 2.81 -2.50 -27.12
C GLY A 2 2.42 -3.01 -25.72
N LEU A 3 1.51 -3.99 -25.64
CA LEU A 3 0.99 -4.58 -24.40
C LEU A 3 2.07 -5.01 -23.40
N ARG A 4 3.20 -5.53 -23.90
CA ARG A 4 4.35 -5.94 -23.08
C ARG A 4 4.99 -4.77 -22.32
N GLU A 5 5.16 -3.63 -22.97
CA GLU A 5 5.77 -2.45 -22.36
C GLU A 5 4.82 -1.79 -21.36
N ILE A 6 3.52 -1.77 -21.67
CA ILE A 6 2.48 -1.33 -20.73
C ILE A 6 2.47 -2.22 -19.48
N ARG A 7 2.46 -3.55 -19.65
CA ARG A 7 2.52 -4.51 -18.53
C ARG A 7 3.78 -4.33 -17.69
N LYS A 8 4.93 -4.11 -18.33
CA LYS A 8 6.21 -3.90 -17.64
C LYS A 8 6.21 -2.59 -16.85
N ALA A 9 5.67 -1.51 -17.41
CA ALA A 9 5.52 -0.23 -16.72
C ALA A 9 4.57 -0.35 -15.51
N ARG A 10 3.42 -1.02 -15.67
CA ARG A 10 2.48 -1.28 -14.57
C ARG A 10 3.07 -2.16 -13.47
N MET A 11 3.84 -3.19 -13.83
CA MET A 11 4.54 -4.01 -12.84
C MET A 11 5.64 -3.24 -12.12
N ALA A 12 6.37 -2.35 -12.80
CA ALA A 12 7.36 -1.51 -12.16
C ALA A 12 6.73 -0.49 -11.21
N GLU A 13 5.57 0.08 -11.59
CA GLU A 13 4.76 0.96 -10.74
C GLU A 13 4.24 0.21 -9.50
N ALA A 14 3.72 -1.02 -9.66
CA ALA A 14 3.32 -1.88 -8.54
C ALA A 14 4.51 -2.31 -7.65
N HIS A 15 5.70 -2.52 -8.25
CA HIS A 15 6.90 -2.87 -7.51
C HIS A 15 7.50 -1.71 -6.70
N ARG A 16 7.20 -0.44 -7.03
CA ARG A 16 7.58 0.75 -6.21
C ARG A 16 6.86 0.80 -4.86
N PHE A 17 5.81 0.01 -4.68
CA PHE A 17 5.03 -0.08 -3.45
C PHE A 17 5.13 -1.48 -2.86
N SER A 18 6.30 -2.10 -2.96
CA SER A 18 6.50 -3.44 -2.41
C SER A 18 6.26 -3.43 -0.90
N GLY A 19 5.75 -4.53 -0.34
CA GLY A 19 5.54 -4.65 1.11
C GLY A 19 6.82 -4.39 1.94
N ARG A 20 8.01 -4.59 1.35
CA ARG A 20 9.28 -4.23 2.00
C ARG A 20 9.51 -2.72 2.09
N GLU A 21 9.11 -1.96 1.08
CA GLU A 21 9.19 -0.49 1.11
C GLU A 21 8.20 0.08 2.11
N MET A 22 6.98 -0.46 2.15
CA MET A 22 5.99 -0.07 3.15
C MET A 22 6.47 -0.34 4.59
N VAL A 23 7.02 -1.54 4.84
CA VAL A 23 7.64 -1.92 6.13
C VAL A 23 8.71 -0.92 6.55
N ARG A 24 9.58 -0.51 5.62
CA ARG A 24 10.63 0.49 5.87
C ARG A 24 10.05 1.87 6.14
N ALA A 25 9.06 2.31 5.37
CA ALA A 25 8.46 3.63 5.47
C ALA A 25 7.70 3.82 6.79
N ILE A 26 6.88 2.85 7.19
CA ILE A 26 6.10 2.94 8.43
C ILE A 26 6.90 2.52 9.68
N GLY A 27 8.06 1.88 9.48
CA GLY A 27 9.01 1.54 10.54
C GLY A 27 8.55 0.41 11.45
N VAL A 28 8.06 -0.69 10.87
CA VAL A 28 7.57 -1.86 11.63
C VAL A 28 8.26 -3.14 11.17
N SER A 29 7.99 -4.26 11.84
CA SER A 29 8.40 -5.59 11.34
C SER A 29 7.48 -6.08 10.22
N TYR A 30 7.97 -6.97 9.36
CA TYR A 30 7.13 -7.56 8.29
C TYR A 30 5.87 -8.26 8.84
N PRO A 31 5.92 -9.05 9.93
CA PRO A 31 4.71 -9.61 10.55
C PRO A 31 3.73 -8.56 11.08
N THR A 32 4.24 -7.43 11.60
CA THR A 32 3.39 -6.32 12.05
C THR A 32 2.71 -5.66 10.85
N TYR A 33 3.44 -5.45 9.76
CA TYR A 33 2.90 -4.91 8.52
C TYR A 33 1.78 -5.79 7.94
N GLN A 34 1.96 -7.11 7.93
CA GLN A 34 0.89 -8.02 7.48
C GLN A 34 -0.39 -7.93 8.32
N LYS A 35 -0.28 -7.60 9.63
CA LYS A 35 -1.44 -7.35 10.48
C LYS A 35 -2.09 -6.01 10.16
N ILE A 36 -1.30 -5.00 9.80
CA ILE A 36 -1.77 -3.68 9.38
C ILE A 36 -2.48 -3.76 8.02
N GLU A 37 -1.95 -4.51 7.04
CA GLU A 37 -2.63 -4.70 5.74
C GLU A 37 -4.00 -5.36 5.89
N ARG A 38 -4.15 -6.28 6.86
CA ARG A 38 -5.42 -6.94 7.17
C ARG A 38 -6.38 -6.05 7.95
N ASP A 39 -5.87 -5.09 8.69
CA ASP A 39 -6.61 -4.26 9.62
C ASP A 39 -5.90 -2.89 9.75
N PRO A 40 -6.22 -1.95 8.85
CA PRO A 40 -5.61 -0.62 8.81
C PRO A 40 -5.84 0.20 10.09
N SER A 41 -6.83 -0.15 10.92
CA SER A 41 -7.10 0.51 12.21
C SER A 41 -5.94 0.37 13.21
N ARG A 42 -5.03 -0.59 12.97
CA ARG A 42 -3.85 -0.83 13.80
C ARG A 42 -2.72 0.17 13.55
N MET A 43 -2.82 0.98 12.51
CA MET A 43 -1.85 2.03 12.25
C MET A 43 -2.05 3.22 13.18
N THR A 44 -0.95 3.75 13.70
CA THR A 44 -0.97 5.07 14.31
C THR A 44 -1.08 6.15 13.22
N ARG A 45 -1.57 7.34 13.59
CA ARG A 45 -1.61 8.50 12.67
C ARG A 45 -0.25 8.78 12.02
N ALA A 46 0.83 8.74 12.81
CA ALA A 46 2.19 8.97 12.29
C ALA A 46 2.68 7.87 11.33
N GLN A 47 2.16 6.64 11.42
CA GLN A 47 2.41 5.59 10.43
C GLN A 47 1.59 5.83 9.17
N ALA A 48 0.35 6.29 9.31
CA ALA A 48 -0.51 6.66 8.18
C ALA A 48 0.05 7.81 7.37
N GLU A 49 0.56 8.85 8.02
CA GLU A 49 1.23 9.99 7.36
C GLU A 49 2.45 9.52 6.54
N ARG A 50 3.23 8.58 7.06
CA ARG A 50 4.38 8.02 6.35
C ARG A 50 3.98 7.10 5.19
N ALA A 51 2.91 6.32 5.37
CA ALA A 51 2.33 5.49 4.31
C ALA A 51 1.79 6.37 3.17
N ALA A 52 0.98 7.37 3.50
CA ALA A 52 0.40 8.32 2.55
C ALA A 52 1.48 9.07 1.75
N ALA A 53 2.53 9.55 2.43
CA ALA A 53 3.66 10.19 1.77
C ALA A 53 4.42 9.26 0.80
N LEU A 54 4.54 7.97 1.14
CA LEU A 54 5.15 6.98 0.23
C LEU A 54 4.24 6.70 -0.96
N LEU A 55 2.93 6.56 -0.72
CA LEU A 55 1.91 6.22 -1.73
C LEU A 55 1.52 7.41 -2.62
N GLY A 56 1.81 8.63 -2.20
CA GLY A 56 1.42 9.86 -2.90
C GLY A 56 -0.08 10.15 -2.81
N CYS A 57 -0.72 9.77 -1.70
CA CYS A 57 -2.14 10.02 -1.43
C CYS A 57 -2.34 10.85 -0.16
N GLU A 58 -3.58 11.23 0.14
CA GLU A 58 -3.93 11.87 1.41
C GLU A 58 -3.99 10.82 2.53
N VAL A 59 -3.88 11.25 3.79
CA VAL A 59 -3.87 10.33 4.94
C VAL A 59 -5.20 9.62 5.10
N GLU A 60 -6.28 10.31 4.78
CA GLU A 60 -7.66 9.82 4.77
C GLU A 60 -7.79 8.61 3.84
N ASP A 61 -7.17 8.65 2.66
CA ASP A 61 -7.23 7.57 1.67
C ASP A 61 -6.66 6.23 2.19
N VAL A 62 -5.77 6.29 3.19
CA VAL A 62 -5.19 5.10 3.81
C VAL A 62 -6.20 4.37 4.71
N PHE A 63 -7.22 5.08 5.21
CA PHE A 63 -8.26 4.53 6.07
C PHE A 63 -9.59 4.30 5.33
N TYR A 64 -9.85 5.03 4.24
CA TYR A 64 -11.04 4.88 3.42
C TYR A 64 -10.76 3.99 2.20
N LEU A 65 -10.59 2.69 2.41
CA LEU A 65 -10.80 1.74 1.33
C LEU A 65 -12.32 1.59 1.13
N PRO A 66 -12.89 1.88 -0.05
CA PRO A 66 -14.29 1.55 -0.30
C PRO A 66 -14.46 0.03 -0.12
N GLU A 67 -15.47 -0.40 0.65
CA GLU A 67 -15.77 -1.81 0.95
C GLU A 67 -16.02 -2.73 -0.26
N ASN A 68 -15.84 -2.23 -1.50
CA ASN A 68 -16.09 -2.97 -2.72
C ASN A 68 -14.82 -3.13 -3.56
N VAL A 69 -13.89 -3.97 -3.10
CA VAL A 69 -13.00 -4.69 -4.02
C VAL A 69 -13.53 -6.11 -4.06
N ASN A 70 -14.37 -6.40 -5.07
CA ASN A 70 -14.98 -7.71 -5.28
C ASN A 70 -13.95 -8.83 -5.07
N GLN A 71 -14.09 -9.55 -3.96
CA GLN A 71 -13.58 -10.91 -3.82
C GLN A 71 -14.29 -11.74 -4.89
N THR A 72 -13.70 -11.83 -6.08
CA THR A 72 -14.18 -12.74 -7.12
C THR A 72 -13.24 -13.93 -7.12
N TYR A 73 -13.81 -15.05 -6.66
CA TYR A 73 -13.36 -16.45 -6.61
C TYR A 73 -12.11 -16.83 -7.40
#